data_AF-A0A6P5XZ11-F1
#
_entry.id   AF-A0A6P5XZ11-F1
#
_cell.length_a   1.000
_cell.length_b   1.000
_cell.length_c   1.000
_cell.angle_alpha   90.00
_cell.angle_beta   90.00
_cell.angle_gamma   90.00
#
_symmetry.space_group_name_H-M   'P 1'
#
loop_
_entity.id
_entity.type
_entity.pdbx_description
1 polymer ?
#
loop_
_entity_poly.entity_id
_entity_poly.type
_entity_poly.pdbx_seq_one_letter_code
_entity_poly.pdbx_strand_id
1 'polypeptide(L)'
;MLLGGRKKKEMTGLAIGVSSMKSGERVLLHVRCELGYGKKGSFSFPNVPPMTYLLHEVELIGFDETKEGKARGDLTVEERIGAADRRKMDGNALFKEDKLEEAMQKDEMAIAYMGDDFMFQLFGKYRDMALAAKNPCHLNIAACVVKLKRYEEAIGHRSIVSAHSS
;
A
#
# COMPACT_ATOMS: atom_id res chain seq x y z
N MET A 1 8.60 17.36 -5.81
CA MET A 1 7.78 17.22 -7.04
C MET A 1 6.44 16.59 -6.65
N LEU A 2 5.33 17.31 -6.78
CA LEU A 2 3.98 16.78 -6.49
C LEU A 2 3.52 15.91 -7.68
N LEU A 3 3.44 14.60 -7.49
CA LEU A 3 2.97 13.64 -8.52
C LEU A 3 1.44 13.54 -8.52
N GLY A 4 0.76 14.64 -8.84
CA GLY A 4 -0.69 14.68 -9.09
C GLY A 4 -0.99 14.66 -10.58
N GLY A 5 -1.11 13.48 -11.19
CA GLY A 5 -1.61 13.34 -12.56
C GLY A 5 -0.97 12.19 -13.35
N ARG A 6 -1.78 11.18 -13.68
CA ARG A 6 -1.52 10.06 -14.61
C ARG A 6 -0.13 9.41 -14.47
N LYS A 7 -0.04 8.31 -13.70
CA LYS A 7 1.18 7.49 -13.55
C LYS A 7 1.70 7.04 -14.93
N LYS A 8 2.76 7.70 -15.40
CA LYS A 8 3.57 7.29 -16.55
C LYS A 8 4.27 5.97 -16.22
N LYS A 9 4.33 5.04 -17.19
CA LYS A 9 4.90 3.68 -16.97
C LYS A 9 6.34 3.75 -16.48
N GLU A 10 7.07 4.77 -16.90
CA GLU A 10 8.48 5.02 -16.59
C GLU A 10 8.69 5.48 -15.13
N MET A 11 7.63 5.82 -14.41
CA MET A 11 7.66 6.29 -13.03
C MET A 11 7.24 5.20 -12.04
N THR A 12 7.07 3.96 -12.50
CA THR A 12 6.56 2.85 -11.68
C THR A 12 7.49 2.55 -10.50
N GLY A 13 8.79 2.41 -10.76
CA GLY A 13 9.78 2.15 -9.72
C GLY A 13 9.91 3.31 -8.73
N LEU A 14 9.83 4.55 -9.22
CA LEU A 14 9.80 5.72 -8.35
C LEU A 14 8.55 5.73 -7.46
N ALA A 15 7.38 5.45 -8.02
CA ALA A 15 6.12 5.42 -7.27
C ALA A 15 6.14 4.33 -6.17
N ILE A 16 6.73 3.17 -6.44
CA ILE A 16 6.93 2.12 -5.44
C ILE A 16 7.83 2.62 -4.31
N GLY A 17 8.99 3.20 -4.63
CA GLY A 17 9.91 3.71 -3.61
C GLY A 17 9.29 4.85 -2.78
N VAL A 18 8.62 5.80 -3.43
CA VAL A 18 7.91 6.90 -2.74
C VAL A 18 6.81 6.35 -1.82
N SER A 19 6.11 5.29 -2.20
CA SER A 19 5.07 4.70 -1.36
C SER A 19 5.59 4.06 -0.06
N SER A 20 6.88 3.75 0.01
CA SER A 20 7.51 3.26 1.25
C SER A 20 8.12 4.36 2.14
N MET A 21 8.17 5.60 1.66
CA MET A 21 8.77 6.73 2.38
C MET A 21 7.81 7.37 3.38
N LYS A 22 8.37 8.01 4.42
CA LYS A 22 7.65 8.86 5.37
C LYS A 22 7.75 10.34 4.96
N SER A 23 6.81 11.15 5.42
CA SER A 23 6.89 12.61 5.27
C SER A 23 8.18 13.13 5.92
N GLY A 24 8.91 13.99 5.21
CA GLY A 24 10.23 14.51 5.57
C GLY A 24 11.40 13.58 5.27
N GLU A 25 11.18 12.37 4.75
CA GLU A 25 12.26 11.42 4.47
C GLU A 25 12.97 11.76 3.15
N ARG A 26 14.32 11.66 3.14
CA ARG A 26 15.16 11.80 1.95
C ARG A 26 15.93 10.52 1.70
N VAL A 27 15.77 9.95 0.51
CA VAL A 27 16.36 8.65 0.13
C VAL A 27 16.91 8.68 -1.29
N LEU A 28 17.86 7.78 -1.56
CA LEU A 28 18.34 7.48 -2.90
C LEU A 28 17.75 6.14 -3.37
N LEU A 29 16.85 6.19 -4.35
CA LEU A 29 16.21 4.99 -4.91
C LEU A 29 16.98 4.47 -6.12
N HIS A 30 17.31 3.18 -6.09
CA HIS A 30 17.88 2.46 -7.22
C HIS A 30 16.78 1.72 -7.98
N VAL A 31 16.42 2.22 -9.16
CA VAL A 31 15.33 1.67 -9.97
C VAL A 31 15.90 0.94 -11.18
N ARG A 32 15.56 -0.35 -11.31
CA ARG A 32 15.90 -1.17 -12.48
C ARG A 32 15.17 -0.67 -13.72
N CYS A 33 15.80 -0.83 -14.89
CA CYS A 33 15.23 -0.37 -16.16
C CYS A 33 13.81 -0.88 -16.40
N GLU A 34 13.48 -2.11 -15.99
CA GLU A 34 12.16 -2.74 -16.10
C GLU A 34 11.03 -1.94 -15.43
N LEU A 35 11.35 -1.23 -14.35
CA LEU A 35 10.42 -0.38 -13.59
C LEU A 35 10.56 1.11 -13.96
N GLY A 36 11.43 1.42 -14.92
CA GLY A 36 11.66 2.74 -15.50
C GLY A 36 11.39 2.75 -17.01
N TYR A 37 12.35 3.21 -17.81
CA TYR A 37 12.23 3.35 -19.28
C TYR A 37 12.35 2.03 -20.07
N GLY A 38 12.61 0.92 -19.40
CA GLY A 38 12.63 -0.42 -19.97
C GLY A 38 13.73 -0.65 -21.02
N LYS A 39 13.52 -1.70 -21.82
CA LYS A 39 14.46 -2.12 -22.88
C LYS A 39 14.56 -1.14 -24.05
N LYS A 40 13.60 -0.23 -24.20
CA LYS A 40 13.60 0.75 -25.30
C LYS A 40 14.25 2.07 -24.90
N GLY A 41 14.35 2.38 -23.61
CA GLY A 41 14.80 3.69 -23.16
C GLY A 41 13.80 4.79 -23.53
N SER A 42 14.27 6.03 -23.55
CA SER A 42 13.56 7.19 -24.07
C SER A 42 14.44 7.90 -25.08
N PHE A 43 14.01 7.97 -26.33
CA PHE A 43 14.72 8.72 -27.37
C PHE A 43 14.47 10.23 -27.26
N SER A 44 13.32 10.63 -26.72
CA SER A 44 12.94 12.02 -26.45
C SER A 44 13.28 12.43 -25.01
N PHE A 45 13.15 13.71 -24.67
CA PHE A 45 13.51 14.23 -23.35
C PHE A 45 12.63 13.65 -22.20
N PRO A 46 13.23 13.19 -21.08
CA PRO A 46 14.67 13.02 -20.88
C PRO A 46 15.21 11.84 -21.72
N ASN A 47 16.30 12.08 -22.46
CA ASN A 47 16.92 11.05 -23.28
C ASN A 47 17.60 10.03 -22.35
N VAL A 48 17.07 8.81 -22.34
CA VAL A 48 17.52 7.73 -21.48
C VAL A 48 17.88 6.54 -22.35
N PRO A 49 19.13 6.05 -22.30
CA PRO A 49 19.53 4.90 -23.10
C PRO A 49 18.72 3.63 -22.75
N PRO A 50 18.56 2.69 -23.70
CA PRO A 50 18.00 1.36 -23.45
C PRO A 50 18.62 0.66 -22.24
N MET A 51 17.81 -0.06 -21.45
CA MET A 51 18.27 -0.90 -20.33
C MET A 51 19.08 -0.18 -19.23
N THR A 52 18.84 1.11 -19.04
CA THR A 52 19.54 1.94 -18.04
C THR A 52 18.92 1.85 -16.65
N TYR A 53 19.76 1.76 -15.62
CA TYR A 53 19.34 1.91 -14.21
C TYR A 53 19.14 3.39 -13.87
N LEU A 54 18.07 3.71 -13.15
CA LEU A 54 17.79 5.06 -12.70
C LEU A 54 18.14 5.21 -11.23
N LEU A 55 18.82 6.30 -10.91
CA LEU A 55 19.04 6.77 -9.55
C LEU A 55 18.14 7.99 -9.31
N HIS A 56 17.22 7.87 -8.37
CA HIS A 56 16.37 8.99 -7.96
C HIS A 56 16.73 9.42 -6.55
N GLU A 57 17.22 10.65 -6.41
CA GLU A 57 17.26 11.31 -5.11
C GLU A 57 15.89 11.92 -4.85
N VAL A 58 15.23 11.47 -3.79
CA VAL A 58 13.85 11.81 -3.50
C VAL A 58 13.76 12.35 -2.08
N GLU A 59 13.08 13.48 -1.94
CA GLU A 59 12.65 14.03 -0.66
C GLU A 59 11.11 14.08 -0.67
N LEU A 60 10.47 13.37 0.27
CA LEU A 60 9.03 13.36 0.41
C LEU A 60 8.60 14.52 1.32
N ILE A 61 8.24 15.66 0.72
CA ILE A 61 7.82 16.86 1.46
C ILE A 61 6.55 16.60 2.30
N GLY A 62 5.64 15.78 1.77
CA GLY A 62 4.37 15.43 2.39
C GLY A 62 3.40 14.86 1.36
N PHE A 63 2.34 14.23 1.83
CA PHE A 63 1.25 13.74 1.00
C PHE A 63 -0.06 14.34 1.48
N ASP A 64 -0.92 14.76 0.54
CA ASP A 64 -2.25 15.26 0.87
C ASP A 64 -3.12 14.03 1.18
N GLU A 65 -3.46 13.87 2.46
CA GLU A 65 -4.29 12.77 2.93
C GLU A 65 -5.69 12.95 2.33
N THR A 66 -6.14 11.95 1.57
CA THR A 66 -7.53 11.88 1.12
C THR A 66 -8.46 12.07 2.32
N LYS A 67 -9.12 13.23 2.34
CA LYS A 67 -9.91 13.78 3.45
C LYS A 67 -10.78 12.71 4.10
N GLU A 68 -10.50 12.35 5.35
CA GLU A 68 -11.31 11.41 6.16
C GLU A 68 -12.71 11.94 6.53
N GLY A 69 -13.18 13.04 5.93
CA GLY A 69 -14.46 13.68 6.23
C GLY A 69 -15.65 13.25 5.37
N LYS A 70 -15.44 12.39 4.36
CA LYS A 70 -16.53 11.87 3.52
C LYS A 70 -17.12 10.60 4.12
N ALA A 71 -18.44 10.42 4.05
CA ALA A 71 -19.09 9.18 4.46
C ALA A 71 -18.53 8.00 3.64
N ARG A 72 -18.52 6.78 4.19
CA ARG A 72 -17.97 5.58 3.51
C ARG A 72 -18.54 5.34 2.10
N GLY A 73 -19.77 5.79 1.85
CA GLY A 73 -20.43 5.70 0.54
C GLY A 73 -19.99 6.75 -0.48
N ASP A 74 -19.38 7.86 -0.03
CA ASP A 74 -18.95 8.98 -0.89
C ASP A 74 -17.44 8.92 -1.21
N LEU A 75 -16.73 7.95 -0.65
CA LEU A 75 -15.32 7.70 -0.94
C LEU A 75 -15.20 6.97 -2.28
N THR A 76 -14.33 7.49 -3.14
CA THR A 76 -13.85 6.76 -4.32
C THR A 76 -13.09 5.49 -3.88
N VAL A 77 -12.92 4.55 -4.80
CA VAL A 77 -12.18 3.30 -4.55
C VAL A 77 -10.77 3.58 -4.04
N GLU A 78 -10.08 4.54 -4.65
CA GLU A 78 -8.73 4.95 -4.28
C GLU A 78 -8.68 5.62 -2.91
N GLU A 79 -9.63 6.51 -2.60
CA GLU A 79 -9.72 7.14 -1.27
C GLU A 79 -9.98 6.09 -0.19
N ARG A 80 -10.82 5.10 -0.48
CA ARG A 80 -11.19 4.03 0.46
C ARG A 80 -10.04 3.05 0.70
N ILE A 81 -9.31 2.66 -0.34
CA ILE A 81 -8.09 1.85 -0.22
C ILE A 81 -7.01 2.63 0.54
N GLY A 82 -6.83 3.92 0.22
CA GLY A 82 -5.87 4.78 0.93
C GLY A 82 -6.19 4.93 2.43
N ALA A 83 -7.47 5.03 2.79
CA ALA A 83 -7.90 5.08 4.19
C ALA A 83 -7.65 3.77 4.94
N ALA A 84 -7.73 2.62 4.25
CA ALA A 84 -7.35 1.33 4.81
C ALA A 84 -5.83 1.19 4.98
N ASP A 85 -5.04 1.63 3.99
CA ASP A 85 -3.58 1.62 4.07
C ASP A 85 -3.06 2.47 5.23
N ARG A 86 -3.65 3.65 5.48
CA ARG A 86 -3.31 4.47 6.65
C ARG A 86 -3.55 3.73 7.96
N ARG A 87 -4.73 3.10 8.12
CA ARG A 87 -5.06 2.34 9.32
C ARG A 87 -4.13 1.15 9.54
N LYS A 88 -3.72 0.47 8.47
CA LYS A 88 -2.67 -0.56 8.52
C LYS A 88 -1.33 0.02 8.99
N MET A 89 -0.95 1.21 8.53
CA MET A 89 0.28 1.88 8.99
C MET A 89 0.21 2.27 10.46
N ASP A 90 -0.94 2.76 10.94
CA ASP A 90 -1.19 3.03 12.36
C ASP A 90 -1.09 1.73 13.19
N GLY A 91 -1.71 0.64 12.73
CA GLY A 91 -1.62 -0.68 13.35
C GLY A 91 -0.17 -1.17 13.44
N ASN A 92 0.62 -1.00 12.37
CA ASN A 92 2.05 -1.33 12.36
C ASN A 92 2.87 -0.49 13.34
N ALA A 93 2.50 0.77 13.58
CA ALA A 93 3.16 1.61 14.58
C ALA A 93 2.86 1.10 16.00
N LEU A 94 1.59 0.82 16.30
CA LEU A 94 1.15 0.26 17.59
C LEU A 94 1.76 -1.12 17.86
N PHE A 95 1.89 -1.95 16.83
CA PHE A 95 2.53 -3.27 16.94
C PHE A 95 4.00 -3.16 17.38
N LYS A 96 4.72 -2.12 16.93
CA LYS A 96 6.11 -1.88 17.33
C LYS A 96 6.22 -1.38 18.78
N GLU A 97 5.17 -0.75 19.28
CA GLU A 97 5.03 -0.35 20.70
C GLU A 97 4.51 -1.49 21.59
N ASP A 98 4.34 -2.69 21.04
CA ASP A 98 3.77 -3.88 21.71
C ASP A 98 2.33 -3.68 22.23
N LYS A 99 1.62 -2.67 21.71
CA LYS A 99 0.19 -2.43 21.92
C LYS A 99 -0.64 -3.28 20.98
N LEU A 100 -0.59 -4.59 21.18
CA LEU A 100 -1.11 -5.58 20.22
C LEU A 100 -2.62 -5.47 19.99
N GLU A 101 -3.40 -5.22 21.05
CA GLU A 101 -4.86 -5.12 20.96
C GLU A 101 -5.30 -3.87 20.18
N GLU A 102 -4.66 -2.73 20.43
CA GLU A 102 -4.90 -1.50 19.66
C GLU A 102 -4.45 -1.66 18.21
N ALA A 103 -3.33 -2.35 17.96
CA ALA A 103 -2.86 -2.65 16.61
C ALA A 103 -3.88 -3.49 15.84
N MET A 104 -4.40 -4.56 16.46
CA MET A 104 -5.46 -5.38 15.89
C MET A 104 -6.72 -4.57 15.58
N GLN A 105 -7.14 -3.70 16.49
CA GLN A 105 -8.32 -2.85 16.28
C GLN A 105 -8.16 -1.95 15.05
N LYS A 106 -6.96 -1.42 14.80
CA LYS A 106 -6.68 -0.62 13.60
C LYS A 106 -6.73 -1.45 12.32
N ASP A 107 -6.13 -2.63 12.32
CA ASP A 107 -6.19 -3.54 11.16
C ASP A 107 -7.61 -4.05 10.89
N GLU A 108 -8.40 -4.34 11.93
CA GLU A 108 -9.82 -4.69 11.80
C GLU A 108 -10.65 -3.55 11.20
N MET A 109 -10.39 -2.32 11.65
CA MET A 109 -11.00 -1.14 11.02
C MET A 109 -10.61 -1.04 9.55
N ALA A 110 -9.34 -1.26 9.19
CA ALA A 110 -8.91 -1.27 7.78
C ALA A 110 -9.67 -2.32 6.96
N ILE A 111 -9.83 -3.54 7.48
CA ILE A 111 -10.60 -4.62 6.86
C ILE A 111 -12.08 -4.23 6.71
N ALA A 112 -12.69 -3.59 7.71
CA ALA A 112 -14.08 -3.15 7.67
C ALA A 112 -14.31 -2.05 6.61
N TYR A 113 -13.30 -1.22 6.33
CA TYR A 113 -13.34 -0.30 5.19
C TYR A 113 -13.35 -1.08 3.86
N MET A 114 -12.77 -2.27 3.79
CA MET A 114 -12.75 -3.15 2.60
C MET A 114 -13.64 -4.39 2.78
N GLY A 115 -14.85 -4.19 3.30
CA GLY A 115 -15.85 -5.24 3.48
C GLY A 115 -16.26 -5.93 2.17
N ASP A 116 -16.98 -7.05 2.29
CA ASP A 116 -17.21 -7.96 1.16
C ASP A 116 -18.04 -7.32 0.04
N ASP A 117 -19.05 -6.51 0.36
CA ASP A 117 -19.84 -5.77 -0.62
C ASP A 117 -18.98 -4.84 -1.49
N PHE A 118 -18.00 -4.17 -0.87
CA PHE A 118 -17.05 -3.33 -1.58
C PHE A 118 -16.11 -4.18 -2.45
N MET A 119 -15.57 -5.26 -1.90
CA MET A 119 -14.65 -6.15 -2.62
C MET A 119 -15.31 -6.86 -3.81
N PHE A 120 -16.60 -7.17 -3.72
CA PHE A 120 -17.37 -7.82 -4.79
C PHE A 120 -17.57 -6.90 -6.01
N GLN A 121 -17.58 -5.58 -5.80
CA GLN A 121 -17.72 -4.58 -6.85
C GLN A 121 -16.40 -4.28 -7.60
N LEU A 122 -15.25 -4.74 -7.08
CA LEU A 122 -13.94 -4.44 -7.65
C LEU A 122 -13.45 -5.50 -8.63
N PHE A 123 -12.88 -5.03 -9.74
CA PHE A 123 -12.31 -5.88 -10.80
C PHE A 123 -10.93 -5.40 -11.24
N GLY A 124 -10.14 -6.33 -11.77
CA GLY A 124 -8.78 -6.08 -12.29
C GLY A 124 -7.90 -5.32 -11.29
N LYS A 125 -7.23 -4.28 -11.79
CA LYS A 125 -6.27 -3.48 -11.01
C LYS A 125 -6.83 -2.96 -9.68
N TYR A 126 -8.12 -2.60 -9.62
CA TYR A 126 -8.71 -2.07 -8.38
C TYR A 126 -8.90 -3.16 -7.32
N ARG A 127 -9.25 -4.38 -7.75
CA ARG A 127 -9.31 -5.54 -6.87
C ARG A 127 -7.92 -5.90 -6.33
N ASP A 128 -6.91 -5.87 -7.21
CA ASP A 128 -5.52 -6.16 -6.83
C ASP A 128 -5.00 -5.16 -5.80
N MET A 129 -5.28 -3.86 -6.00
CA MET A 129 -4.90 -2.81 -5.05
C MET A 129 -5.61 -2.98 -3.70
N ALA A 130 -6.90 -3.32 -3.70
CA ALA A 130 -7.64 -3.56 -2.45
C ALA A 130 -7.14 -4.81 -1.72
N LEU A 131 -6.82 -5.90 -2.43
CA LEU A 131 -6.22 -7.10 -1.84
C LEU A 131 -4.82 -6.81 -1.29
N ALA A 132 -4.01 -6.00 -1.99
CA ALA A 132 -2.69 -5.58 -1.52
C ALA A 132 -2.75 -4.76 -0.22
N ALA A 133 -3.87 -4.07 0.05
CA ALA A 133 -4.12 -3.41 1.33
C ALA A 133 -4.74 -4.36 2.37
N LYS A 134 -5.70 -5.21 1.99
CA LYS A 134 -6.47 -6.09 2.89
C LYS A 134 -5.66 -7.28 3.42
N ASN A 135 -4.90 -7.96 2.55
CA ASN A 135 -4.17 -9.17 2.93
C ASN A 135 -3.13 -8.93 4.03
N PRO A 136 -2.30 -7.86 3.97
CA PRO A 136 -1.39 -7.53 5.06
C PRO A 136 -2.09 -7.29 6.40
N CYS A 137 -3.29 -6.69 6.41
CA CYS A 137 -4.04 -6.45 7.65
C CYS A 137 -4.40 -7.78 8.35
N HIS A 138 -4.84 -8.79 7.58
CA HIS A 138 -5.09 -10.13 8.15
C HIS A 138 -3.81 -10.78 8.68
N LEU A 139 -2.67 -10.62 7.99
CA LEU A 139 -1.39 -11.15 8.44
C LEU A 139 -0.86 -10.43 9.70
N ASN A 140 -1.06 -9.12 9.79
CA ASN A 140 -0.72 -8.32 10.97
C ASN A 140 -1.54 -8.75 12.19
N ILE A 141 -2.86 -8.93 12.03
CA ILE A 141 -3.71 -9.46 13.10
C ILE A 141 -3.23 -10.85 13.50
N ALA A 142 -2.95 -11.74 12.54
CA ALA A 142 -2.40 -13.07 12.81
C ALA A 142 -1.10 -13.00 13.64
N ALA A 143 -0.21 -12.06 13.33
CA ALA A 143 1.02 -11.84 14.10
C ALA A 143 0.73 -11.34 15.53
N CYS A 144 -0.24 -10.44 15.71
CA CYS A 144 -0.66 -9.95 17.02
C CYS A 144 -1.23 -11.08 17.88
N VAL A 145 -2.17 -11.86 17.36
CA VAL A 145 -2.80 -12.95 18.12
C VAL A 145 -1.81 -14.08 18.45
N VAL A 146 -0.82 -14.34 17.59
CA VAL A 146 0.28 -15.26 17.90
C VAL A 146 1.11 -14.76 19.08
N LYS A 147 1.46 -13.46 19.11
CA LYS A 147 2.15 -12.85 20.26
C LYS A 147 1.30 -12.92 21.54
N LEU A 148 -0.02 -12.77 21.43
CA LEU A 148 -0.97 -12.91 22.54
C LEU A 148 -1.29 -14.37 22.92
N LYS A 149 -0.66 -15.36 22.27
CA LYS A 149 -0.88 -16.80 22.47
C LYS A 149 -2.33 -17.27 22.19
N ARG A 150 -3.08 -16.52 21.37
CA ARG A 150 -4.44 -16.83 20.89
C ARG A 150 -4.37 -17.54 19.54
N TYR A 151 -3.85 -18.76 19.52
CA TYR A 151 -3.47 -19.46 18.29
C TYR A 151 -4.64 -19.86 17.39
N GLU A 152 -5.83 -20.13 17.96
CA GLU A 152 -7.02 -20.51 17.18
C GLU A 152 -7.46 -19.39 16.23
N GLU A 153 -7.41 -18.14 16.68
CA GLU A 153 -7.79 -16.98 15.88
C GLU A 153 -6.80 -16.71 14.73
N ALA A 154 -5.52 -17.03 14.93
CA ALA A 154 -4.49 -16.88 13.90
C ALA A 154 -4.78 -17.71 12.65
N ILE A 155 -5.36 -18.91 12.84
CA ILE A 155 -5.66 -19.86 11.77
C ILE A 155 -6.76 -19.29 10.85
N GLY A 156 -7.77 -18.65 11.44
CA GLY A 156 -8.86 -18.02 10.69
C GLY A 156 -8.34 -16.93 9.74
N HIS A 157 -7.55 -15.98 10.26
CA HIS A 157 -7.00 -14.90 9.45
C HIS A 157 -6.06 -15.40 8.33
N ARG A 158 -5.24 -16.43 8.61
CA ARG A 158 -4.33 -16.99 7.60
C ARG A 158 -5.08 -17.77 6.51
N SER A 159 -6.17 -18.43 6.86
CA SER A 159 -7.02 -19.16 5.90
C SER A 159 -7.69 -18.22 4.91
N ILE A 160 -8.12 -17.04 5.37
CA ILE A 160 -8.71 -16.00 4.51
C ILE A 160 -7.71 -15.55 3.43
N VAL A 161 -6.45 -15.28 3.80
CA VAL A 161 -5.43 -14.84 2.83
C VAL A 161 -5.10 -15.94 1.81
N SER A 162 -5.05 -17.20 2.26
CA SER A 162 -4.77 -18.35 1.39
C SER A 162 -5.87 -18.58 0.34
N ALA A 163 -7.14 -18.38 0.70
CA ALA A 163 -8.28 -18.53 -0.22
C ALA A 163 -8.25 -17.56 -1.41
N HIS A 164 -7.58 -16.40 -1.25
CA HIS A 164 -7.47 -15.37 -2.28
C HIS A 164 -6.17 -15.45 -3.11
N SER A 165 -5.28 -16.39 -2.78
CA SER A 165 -3.99 -16.58 -3.45
C SER A 165 -3.99 -17.76 -4.45
N SER A 166 -5.16 -18.36 -4.69
CA SER A 166 -5.37 -19.55 -5.53
C SER A 166 -5.88 -19.18 -6.92
#